data_AF-A0A433PD94-F1
#
_entry.id   AF-A0A433PD94-F1
#
_cell.length_a   1.000
_cell.length_b   1.000
_cell.length_c   1.000
_cell.angle_alpha   90.00
_cell.angle_beta   90.00
_cell.angle_gamma   90.00
#
_symmetry.space_group_name_H-M   'P 1'
#
loop_
_entity.id
_entity.type
_entity.pdbx_description
1 polymer ?
#
loop_
_entity_poly.entity_id
_entity_poly.type
_entity_poly.pdbx_seq_one_letter_code
_entity_poly.pdbx_strand_id
1 'polypeptide(L)'
;MRFSVVGLAAILATTVSASPIELLLDRKNWVATATGNNASAGLAIDYDSGTSWQNGYPQNGNEWFNVTFPNSITFNQLVLSGNAGDYPRGLSVYIYPSASGNPTIITPTSTVSGGIFTYDLQGTQQGVSLCLHVG
;
A
#
# COMPACT_ATOMS: atom_id res chain seq x y z
N MET A 1 1.93 -10.06 -17.38
CA MET A 1 2.44 -8.98 -16.51
C MET A 1 2.27 -9.51 -15.10
N ARG A 2 3.32 -9.44 -14.28
CA ARG A 2 3.39 -10.14 -12.99
C ARG A 2 3.08 -9.10 -11.90
N PHE A 3 2.26 -9.48 -10.93
CA PHE A 3 2.25 -8.92 -9.59
C PHE A 3 3.16 -9.85 -8.84
N SER A 4 4.34 -9.40 -8.46
CA SER A 4 5.24 -10.24 -7.70
C SER A 4 6.13 -9.43 -6.76
N VAL A 5 5.99 -8.10 -6.69
CA VAL A 5 6.78 -7.28 -5.78
C VAL A 5 5.97 -6.08 -5.34
N VAL A 6 5.40 -6.13 -4.14
CA VAL A 6 5.02 -4.91 -3.41
C VAL A 6 5.95 -4.81 -2.22
N GLY A 7 6.90 -3.88 -2.27
CA GLY A 7 7.45 -3.28 -1.06
C GLY A 7 6.59 -2.06 -0.77
N LEU A 8 5.79 -2.05 0.31
CA LEU A 8 5.29 -0.79 0.82
C LEU A 8 6.53 -0.03 1.28
N ALA A 9 6.91 1.07 0.63
CA ALA A 9 8.07 1.86 1.04
C ALA A 9 7.65 2.84 2.15
N ALA A 10 6.44 3.39 2.06
CA ALA A 10 5.89 4.32 3.02
C ALA A 10 4.37 4.39 2.95
N ILE A 11 3.74 4.72 4.07
CA ILE A 11 2.49 5.47 4.08
C ILE A 11 2.83 6.82 4.70
N LEU A 12 2.43 7.91 4.04
CA LEU A 12 2.73 9.25 4.48
C LEU A 12 1.47 9.97 4.96
N ALA A 13 1.65 10.84 5.95
CA ALA A 13 0.66 11.79 6.41
C ALA A 13 1.20 13.22 6.23
N THR A 14 0.46 14.05 5.52
CA THR A 14 0.72 15.50 5.49
C THR A 14 0.19 16.16 6.75
N THR A 15 1.04 16.92 7.42
CA THR A 15 0.62 17.85 8.46
C THR A 15 0.20 19.20 7.84
N VAL A 16 -0.75 19.90 8.45
CA VAL A 16 -1.24 21.20 7.94
C VAL A 16 -0.18 22.27 8.25
N SER A 17 0.73 22.50 7.31
CA SER A 17 1.80 23.51 7.37
C SER A 17 1.90 24.22 6.02
N ALA A 18 2.40 25.46 5.99
CA ALA A 18 2.60 26.26 4.78
C ALA A 18 3.57 25.61 3.76
N SER A 19 4.30 24.58 4.18
CA SER A 19 4.94 23.59 3.31
C SER A 19 4.63 22.20 3.88
N PRO A 20 3.84 21.37 3.19
CA PRO A 20 3.52 20.03 3.69
C PRO A 20 4.81 19.23 3.89
N ILE A 21 5.04 18.74 5.11
CA ILE A 21 6.05 17.73 5.38
C ILE A 21 5.34 16.39 5.31
N GLU A 22 5.77 15.54 4.40
CA GLU A 22 5.35 14.14 4.35
C GLU A 22 6.05 13.37 5.47
N LEU A 23 5.28 12.90 6.45
CA LEU A 23 5.80 12.10 7.56
C LEU A 23 5.67 10.60 7.25
N LEU A 24 6.80 9.88 7.24
CA LEU A 24 6.80 8.42 7.20
C LEU A 24 6.16 7.86 8.46
N LEU A 25 5.05 7.13 8.29
CA LEU A 25 4.40 6.43 9.39
C LEU A 25 5.23 5.21 9.83
N ASP A 26 5.35 5.03 11.15
CA ASP A 26 5.95 3.83 11.73
C ASP A 26 4.99 2.63 11.52
N ARG A 27 5.47 1.67 10.75
CA ARG A 27 4.85 0.39 10.41
C ARG A 27 5.09 -0.71 11.43
N LYS A 28 5.73 -0.40 12.56
CA LYS A 28 5.90 -1.35 13.66
C LYS A 28 4.53 -1.86 14.11
N ASN A 29 4.43 -3.18 14.27
CA ASN A 29 3.20 -3.90 14.64
C ASN A 29 2.07 -3.83 13.60
N TRP A 30 2.32 -3.36 12.39
CA TRP A 30 1.36 -3.53 11.30
C TRP A 30 1.35 -4.99 10.87
N VAL A 31 0.21 -5.44 10.37
CA VAL A 31 0.03 -6.82 9.89
C VAL A 31 -0.33 -6.78 8.43
N ALA A 32 0.44 -7.48 7.60
CA ALA A 32 0.16 -7.64 6.18
C ALA A 32 -0.45 -9.02 5.90
N THR A 33 -1.47 -9.05 5.06
CA THR A 33 -2.09 -10.28 4.53
C THR A 33 -2.29 -10.16 3.02
N ALA A 34 -2.37 -11.28 2.31
CA ALA A 34 -2.57 -11.29 0.87
C ALA A 34 -3.25 -12.57 0.37
N THR A 35 -3.83 -12.52 -0.83
CA THR A 35 -4.43 -13.70 -1.48
C THR A 35 -3.41 -14.79 -1.80
N GLY A 36 -2.23 -14.39 -2.28
CA GLY A 36 -1.15 -15.29 -2.68
C GLY A 36 0.05 -15.16 -1.76
N ASN A 37 0.74 -16.28 -1.52
CA ASN A 37 1.98 -16.35 -0.73
C ASN A 37 1.95 -15.47 0.54
N ASN A 38 0.88 -15.61 1.33
CA ASN A 38 0.63 -14.79 2.53
C ASN A 38 1.79 -14.82 3.53
N ALA A 39 2.58 -15.90 3.54
CA ALA A 39 3.79 -16.01 4.37
C ALA A 39 4.83 -14.92 4.07
N SER A 40 4.86 -14.39 2.85
CA SER A 40 5.75 -13.29 2.45
C SER A 40 5.11 -11.91 2.57
N ALA A 41 3.84 -11.80 2.97
CA ALA A 41 3.14 -10.52 3.02
C ALA A 41 3.84 -9.51 3.95
N GLY A 42 4.37 -9.99 5.09
CA GLY A 42 5.11 -9.16 6.04
C GLY A 42 6.37 -8.52 5.47
N LEU A 43 6.99 -9.13 4.45
CA LEU A 43 8.18 -8.61 3.78
C LEU A 43 7.91 -7.30 3.03
N ALA A 44 6.64 -7.00 2.72
CA ALA A 44 6.30 -5.72 2.11
C ALA A 44 6.39 -4.55 3.10
N ILE A 45 6.36 -4.81 4.42
CA ILE A 45 6.22 -3.78 5.46
C ILE A 45 7.35 -3.80 6.50
N ASP A 46 8.44 -4.53 6.24
CA ASP A 46 9.51 -4.84 7.20
C ASP A 46 10.67 -3.83 7.25
N TYR A 47 10.55 -2.71 6.52
CA TYR A 47 11.59 -1.68 6.34
C TYR A 47 12.80 -2.06 5.48
N ASP A 48 12.85 -3.27 4.93
CA ASP A 48 13.93 -3.67 4.05
C ASP A 48 13.51 -3.48 2.59
N SER A 49 14.15 -2.55 1.89
CA SER A 49 13.90 -2.31 0.46
C SER A 49 14.37 -3.46 -0.45
N GLY A 50 15.13 -4.42 0.09
CA GLY A 50 15.57 -5.63 -0.61
C GLY A 50 14.57 -6.79 -0.51
N THR A 51 13.56 -6.69 0.36
CA THR A 51 12.51 -7.70 0.52
C THR A 51 11.18 -7.16 -0.02
N SER A 52 10.28 -8.09 -0.37
CA SER A 52 8.98 -7.73 -0.94
C SER A 52 8.01 -8.88 -0.79
N TRP A 53 6.72 -8.59 -0.74
CA TRP A 53 5.72 -9.62 -0.96
C TRP A 53 5.68 -10.04 -2.43
N GLN A 54 5.64 -11.36 -2.66
CA GLN A 54 5.53 -11.95 -3.99
C GLN A 54 4.32 -12.87 -4.07
N ASN A 55 3.34 -12.57 -4.93
CA ASN A 55 2.11 -13.36 -5.07
C ASN A 55 2.35 -14.86 -5.37
N GLY A 56 3.46 -15.20 -6.03
CA GLY A 56 3.91 -16.57 -6.27
C GLY A 56 3.31 -17.25 -7.52
N TYR A 57 2.35 -16.60 -8.19
CA TYR A 57 1.75 -17.07 -9.44
C TYR A 57 1.43 -15.89 -10.38
N PRO A 58 1.22 -16.15 -11.70
CA PRO A 58 0.83 -15.11 -12.66
C PRO A 58 -0.46 -14.39 -12.25
N GLN A 59 -0.54 -13.08 -12.48
CA GLN A 59 -1.74 -12.27 -12.21
C GLN A 59 -2.98 -12.82 -12.90
N ASN A 60 -4.10 -12.82 -12.18
CA ASN A 60 -5.43 -13.07 -12.71
C ASN A 60 -6.41 -11.89 -12.52
N GLY A 61 -5.98 -10.80 -11.89
CA GLY A 61 -6.78 -9.57 -11.72
C GLY A 61 -7.74 -9.60 -10.54
N ASN A 62 -7.59 -10.57 -9.63
CA ASN A 62 -8.35 -10.66 -8.38
C ASN A 62 -7.44 -10.70 -7.14
N GLU A 63 -6.15 -10.41 -7.33
CA GLU A 63 -5.20 -10.36 -6.23
C GLU A 63 -5.44 -9.16 -5.33
N TRP A 64 -5.29 -9.39 -4.02
CA TRP A 64 -5.28 -8.31 -3.05
C TRP A 64 -4.16 -8.44 -2.03
N PHE A 65 -3.73 -7.30 -1.52
CA PHE A 65 -2.74 -7.15 -0.44
C PHE A 65 -3.30 -6.16 0.59
N ASN A 66 -3.50 -6.61 1.83
CA ASN A 66 -4.08 -5.82 2.91
C ASN A 66 -3.05 -5.54 3.99
N VAL A 67 -3.09 -4.32 4.52
CA VAL A 67 -2.32 -3.87 5.67
C VAL A 67 -3.28 -3.43 6.76
N THR A 68 -3.21 -4.07 7.92
CA THR A 68 -3.96 -3.72 9.12
C THR A 68 -3.06 -2.95 10.08
N PHE A 69 -3.57 -1.83 10.57
CA PHE A 69 -2.88 -0.94 11.49
C PHE A 69 -3.25 -1.26 12.94
N PRO A 70 -2.34 -1.05 13.91
CA PRO A 70 -2.63 -1.28 15.32
C PRO A 70 -3.69 -0.32 15.89
N ASN A 71 -3.83 0.86 15.29
CA ASN A 71 -4.82 1.87 15.62
C ASN A 71 -5.29 2.56 14.33
N SER A 72 -6.42 3.28 14.39
CA SER A 72 -6.83 4.15 13.28
C SER A 72 -5.78 5.23 13.04
N ILE A 73 -5.30 5.34 11.80
CA ILE A 73 -4.30 6.32 11.38
C ILE A 73 -4.85 7.22 10.28
N THR A 74 -4.25 8.40 10.12
CA THR A 74 -4.51 9.32 9.01
C THR A 74 -3.35 9.30 8.03
N PHE A 75 -3.65 9.31 6.74
CA PHE A 75 -2.67 9.24 5.67
C PHE A 75 -3.28 9.72 4.35
N ASN A 76 -2.46 10.17 3.42
CA ASN A 76 -2.91 10.67 2.12
C ASN A 76 -2.08 10.12 0.95
N GLN A 77 -0.99 9.43 1.24
CA GLN A 77 -0.10 8.89 0.23
C GLN A 77 0.33 7.47 0.56
N LEU A 78 0.42 6.66 -0.49
CA LEU A 78 0.96 5.32 -0.48
C LEU A 78 2.21 5.30 -1.37
N VAL A 79 3.34 4.84 -0.85
CA VAL A 79 4.56 4.67 -1.64
C VAL A 79 4.87 3.19 -1.72
N LEU A 80 4.95 2.67 -2.94
CA LEU A 80 5.38 1.31 -3.22
C LEU A 80 6.76 1.33 -3.88
N SER A 81 7.51 0.26 -3.70
CA SER A 81 8.77 -0.02 -4.37
C SER A 81 8.65 -1.37 -5.07
N GLY A 82 9.24 -1.45 -6.26
CA GLY A 82 9.22 -2.66 -7.07
C GLY A 82 10.24 -2.60 -8.20
N ASN A 83 10.50 -3.75 -8.81
CA ASN A 83 11.38 -3.82 -9.97
C ASN A 83 10.69 -3.19 -11.20
N ALA A 84 11.50 -2.58 -12.08
CA ALA A 84 11.02 -1.93 -13.30
C ALA A 84 10.33 -2.95 -14.24
N GLY A 85 9.02 -3.10 -14.10
CA GLY A 85 8.19 -4.04 -14.85
C GLY A 85 7.20 -4.86 -14.02
N ASP A 86 7.32 -4.81 -12.68
CA ASP A 86 6.54 -5.63 -11.75
C ASP A 86 5.87 -4.72 -10.69
N TYR A 87 4.84 -4.00 -11.12
CA TYR A 87 4.07 -3.04 -10.30
C TYR A 87 2.63 -2.92 -10.82
N PRO A 88 1.66 -2.50 -9.98
CA PRO A 88 0.27 -2.40 -10.38
C PRO A 88 0.05 -1.18 -11.30
N ARG A 89 -0.43 -1.45 -12.52
CA ARG A 89 -0.81 -0.40 -13.50
C ARG A 89 -2.26 0.06 -13.34
N GLY A 90 -3.12 -0.81 -12.79
CA GLY A 90 -4.45 -0.48 -12.29
C GLY A 90 -4.51 -0.87 -10.82
N LEU A 91 -4.55 0.12 -9.93
CA LEU A 91 -4.63 -0.08 -8.49
C LEU A 91 -5.91 0.57 -7.99
N SER A 92 -6.72 -0.19 -7.26
CA SER A 92 -7.80 0.35 -6.45
C SER A 92 -7.44 0.20 -4.98
N VAL A 93 -7.55 1.28 -4.23
CA VAL A 93 -7.21 1.31 -2.80
C VAL A 93 -8.50 1.36 -2.00
N TYR A 94 -8.70 0.35 -1.16
CA TYR A 94 -9.86 0.18 -0.29
C TYR A 94 -9.44 0.56 1.12
N ILE A 95 -10.07 1.58 1.71
CA ILE A 95 -9.72 2.10 3.03
C ILE A 95 -10.86 1.79 3.98
N TYR A 96 -10.57 1.00 5.00
CA TYR A 96 -11.57 0.56 5.96
C TYR A 96 -11.53 1.45 7.21
N PRO A 97 -12.62 2.16 7.55
CA PRO A 97 -12.68 3.01 8.73
C PRO A 97 -12.73 2.21 10.04
N SER A 98 -13.15 0.94 9.98
CA SER A 98 -13.20 -0.01 11.10
C SER A 98 -13.17 -1.45 10.57
N ALA A 99 -12.94 -2.44 11.46
CA ALA A 99 -12.82 -3.85 11.08
C ALA A 99 -14.08 -4.44 10.42
N SER A 100 -15.25 -3.83 10.64
CA SER A 100 -16.54 -4.22 10.05
C SER A 100 -17.16 -3.13 9.16
N GLY A 101 -16.44 -2.03 8.93
CA GLY A 101 -16.92 -0.90 8.14
C GLY A 101 -16.86 -1.17 6.64
N ASN A 102 -17.72 -0.50 5.88
CA ASN A 102 -17.60 -0.48 4.41
C ASN A 102 -16.37 0.34 3.99
N PRO A 103 -15.61 -0.10 2.98
CA PRO A 103 -14.43 0.63 2.54
C PRO A 103 -14.79 1.86 1.70
N THR A 104 -13.98 2.91 1.82
CA THR A 104 -13.88 3.94 0.79
C THR A 104 -12.96 3.41 -0.32
N ILE A 105 -13.41 3.44 -1.56
CA ILE A 105 -12.65 2.97 -2.72
C ILE A 105 -12.06 4.18 -3.45
N ILE A 106 -10.75 4.18 -3.61
CA ILE A 106 -9.98 5.27 -4.24
C ILE A 106 -9.24 4.69 -5.44
N THR A 107 -9.33 5.37 -6.59
CA THR A 107 -8.44 5.14 -7.72
C THR A 107 -7.34 6.21 -7.67
N PRO A 108 -6.17 5.90 -7.07
CA PRO A 108 -5.12 6.88 -6.88
C PRO A 108 -4.50 7.33 -8.20
N THR A 109 -3.89 8.51 -8.18
CA THR A 109 -2.98 8.93 -9.25
C THR A 109 -1.56 8.51 -8.89
N SER A 110 -0.78 8.04 -9.87
CA SER A 110 0.57 7.53 -9.62
C SER A 110 1.65 8.39 -10.26
N THR A 111 2.76 8.56 -9.54
CA THR A 111 4.03 9.09 -10.06
C THR A 111 5.10 8.02 -9.94
N VAL A 112 5.91 7.84 -10.98
CA VAL A 112 6.96 6.81 -11.02
C VAL A 112 8.34 7.47 -11.12
N SER A 113 9.24 7.13 -10.21
CA SER A 113 10.63 7.56 -10.25
C SER A 113 11.55 6.45 -9.74
N GLY A 114 12.45 5.94 -10.59
CA GLY A 114 13.49 5.00 -10.16
C GLY A 114 13.00 3.69 -9.51
N GLY A 115 11.83 3.16 -9.89
CA GLY A 115 11.25 1.95 -9.28
C GLY A 115 10.45 2.22 -8.00
N ILE A 116 10.31 3.49 -7.63
CA ILE A 116 9.38 3.97 -6.61
C ILE A 116 8.10 4.45 -7.28
N PHE A 117 6.98 3.98 -6.76
CA PHE A 117 5.62 4.27 -7.22
C PHE A 117 4.89 4.99 -6.11
N THR A 118 4.69 6.28 -6.27
CA THR A 118 3.95 7.11 -5.32
C THR A 118 2.52 7.25 -5.79
N TYR A 119 1.57 6.85 -4.94
CA TYR A 119 0.14 6.90 -5.18
C TYR A 119 -0.50 7.96 -4.27
N ASP A 120 -1.05 9.01 -4.87
CA ASP A 120 -1.84 10.03 -4.18
C ASP A 120 -3.28 9.53 -3.99
N LEU A 121 -3.74 9.51 -2.73
CA LEU A 121 -5.07 9.06 -2.34
C LEU A 121 -6.14 10.16 -2.42
N GLN A 122 -5.85 11.25 -3.14
CA GLN A 122 -6.81 12.32 -3.46
C GLN A 122 -7.36 13.01 -2.21
N GLY A 123 -6.51 13.20 -1.20
CA GLY A 123 -6.85 13.83 0.07
C GLY A 123 -6.57 12.95 1.28
N THR A 124 -6.82 13.50 2.47
CA THR A 124 -6.59 12.81 3.74
C THR A 124 -7.61 11.71 3.96
N GLN A 125 -7.12 10.51 4.21
CA GLN A 125 -7.87 9.31 4.53
C GLN A 125 -7.65 8.94 5.99
N GLN A 126 -8.62 8.26 6.60
CA GLN A 126 -8.50 7.73 7.94
C GLN A 126 -9.04 6.30 7.98
N GLY A 127 -8.30 5.38 8.58
CA GLY A 127 -8.74 3.99 8.65
C GLY A 127 -7.89 3.10 9.55
N VAL A 128 -8.41 1.89 9.79
CA VAL A 128 -7.74 0.81 10.54
C VAL A 128 -7.09 -0.21 9.62
N SER A 129 -7.45 -0.24 8.34
CA SER A 129 -6.74 -1.01 7.32
C SER A 129 -6.86 -0.39 5.94
N LEU A 130 -5.93 -0.78 5.09
CA LEU A 130 -5.88 -0.43 3.68
C LEU A 130 -5.64 -1.71 2.88
N CYS A 131 -6.49 -1.96 1.88
CA CYS A 131 -6.39 -3.09 0.98
C CYS A 131 -6.16 -2.60 -0.45
N LEU A 132 -5.11 -3.14 -1.07
CA LEU A 132 -4.72 -2.91 -2.44
C LEU A 132 -5.37 -4.00 -3.30
N HIS A 133 -6.24 -3.61 -4.22
CA HIS A 133 -6.80 -4.48 -5.25
C HIS A 133 -6.13 -4.19 -6.59
N VAL A 134 -5.70 -5.26 -7.26
CA VAL A 134 -5.11 -5.16 -8.59
C VAL A 134 -6.14 -5.51 -9.64
N GLY A 135 -6.30 -4.63 -10.63
CA GLY A 135 -7.09 -4.87 -11.84
C GLY A 135 -6.25 -5.23 -13.04
#